data_AF-A0A7S1CW89-F1
#
_entry.id   AF-A0A7S1CW89-F1
#
_cell.length_a   1.000
_cell.length_b   1.000
_cell.length_c   1.000
_cell.angle_alpha   90.00
_cell.angle_beta   90.00
_cell.angle_gamma   90.00
#
_symmetry.space_group_name_H-M   'P 1'
#
loop_
_entity.id
_entity.type
_entity.pdbx_description
1 polymer ?
#
loop_
_entity_poly.entity_id
_entity_poly.type
_entity_poly.pdbx_seq_one_letter_code
_entity_poly.pdbx_strand_id
1 'polypeptide(L)'
;ECRAAYDNYQFYRVYQAVQRFVVLDLSNFYLDVVKDRLYVSEPTNESRRACQTVLNHLLMGLLPIIAPLTPHMAEDAWQNLPYPVSKKSIFLNGWTHVDEEWNVSQEFESTWKSILAIRDEVNQQLEKARVEKALGSSLEANVVLHVEDADLFKALEDLQASDNGQDALRYAFITSDVKLVNDPSTAKEALYSSTGSLEGTFKGSFTVGINKAEGSKCARCWNYSTQVGMDQEHAEICERCLPVIRKSGFKIPTLSTAA
;
A
#
# COMPACT_ATOMS: atom_id res chain seq x y z
N GLU A 1 19.09 -9.26 10.73
CA GLU A 1 19.90 -9.74 9.58
C GLU A 1 21.16 -8.89 9.34
N CYS A 2 21.03 -7.62 8.94
CA CYS A 2 22.17 -6.78 8.53
C CYS A 2 23.27 -6.61 9.61
N ARG A 3 22.90 -6.39 10.88
CA ARG A 3 23.88 -6.27 11.98
C ARG A 3 24.77 -7.53 12.08
N ALA A 4 24.15 -8.70 12.12
CA ALA A 4 24.87 -9.97 12.15
C ALA A 4 25.76 -10.17 10.91
N ALA A 5 25.33 -9.73 9.72
CA ALA A 5 26.16 -9.80 8.52
C ALA A 5 27.38 -8.86 8.61
N TYR A 6 27.24 -7.65 9.18
CA TYR A 6 28.37 -6.77 9.47
C TYR A 6 29.34 -7.37 10.48
N ASP A 7 28.83 -7.96 11.57
CA ASP A 7 29.65 -8.57 12.63
C ASP A 7 30.51 -9.74 12.10
N ASN A 8 30.03 -10.41 11.03
CA ASN A 8 30.73 -11.51 10.37
C ASN A 8 31.46 -11.10 9.08
N TYR A 9 31.61 -9.80 8.80
CA TYR A 9 32.26 -9.26 7.59
C TYR A 9 31.62 -9.74 6.26
N GLN A 10 30.32 -10.08 6.29
CA GLN A 10 29.54 -10.57 5.15
C GLN A 10 28.82 -9.41 4.43
N PHE A 11 29.56 -8.40 3.97
CA PHE A 11 28.99 -7.18 3.38
C PHE A 11 28.08 -7.44 2.17
N TYR A 12 28.36 -8.49 1.38
CA TYR A 12 27.51 -8.88 0.26
C TYR A 12 26.08 -9.26 0.70
N ARG A 13 25.93 -9.85 1.89
CA ARG A 13 24.62 -10.18 2.45
C ARG A 13 23.86 -8.94 2.89
N VAL A 14 24.57 -7.94 3.44
CA VAL A 14 23.96 -6.64 3.75
C VAL A 14 23.40 -6.01 2.48
N TYR A 15 24.20 -5.95 1.41
CA TYR A 15 23.75 -5.42 0.12
C TYR A 15 22.51 -6.16 -0.40
N GLN A 16 22.53 -7.50 -0.41
CA GLN A 16 21.40 -8.31 -0.86
C GLN A 16 20.13 -8.09 -0.03
N ALA A 17 20.27 -8.04 1.31
CA ALA A 17 19.16 -7.81 2.22
C ALA A 17 18.54 -6.43 2.03
N VAL A 18 19.37 -5.38 1.93
CA VAL A 18 18.91 -4.01 1.71
C VAL A 18 18.24 -3.87 0.35
N GLN A 19 18.85 -4.40 -0.72
CA GLN A 19 18.25 -4.37 -2.05
C GLN A 19 16.89 -5.07 -2.09
N ARG A 20 16.81 -6.28 -1.53
CA ARG A 20 15.56 -7.03 -1.44
C ARG A 20 14.48 -6.21 -0.71
N PHE A 21 14.81 -5.66 0.45
CA PHE A 21 13.88 -4.89 1.27
C PHE A 21 13.41 -3.60 0.58
N VAL A 22 14.34 -2.82 0.04
CA VAL A 22 14.01 -1.55 -0.62
C VAL A 22 13.20 -1.77 -1.89
N VAL A 23 13.50 -2.81 -2.66
CA VAL A 23 12.79 -3.08 -3.92
C VAL A 23 11.44 -3.75 -3.67
N LEU A 24 11.41 -4.88 -2.96
CA LEU A 24 10.21 -5.70 -2.83
C LEU A 24 9.23 -5.12 -1.80
N ASP A 25 9.72 -4.86 -0.59
CA ASP A 25 8.84 -4.47 0.53
C ASP A 25 8.48 -2.97 0.48
N LEU A 26 9.46 -2.11 0.22
CA LEU A 26 9.24 -0.66 0.18
C LEU A 26 8.69 -0.20 -1.17
N SER A 27 9.49 -0.26 -2.23
CA SER A 27 9.15 0.36 -3.52
C SER A 27 7.95 -0.28 -4.20
N ASN A 28 7.96 -1.62 -4.34
CA ASN A 28 6.92 -2.34 -5.09
C ASN A 28 5.61 -2.49 -4.33
N PHE A 29 5.63 -2.28 -3.01
CA PHE A 29 4.47 -2.50 -2.16
C PHE A 29 4.20 -1.30 -1.24
N TYR A 30 4.92 -1.17 -0.13
CA TYR A 30 4.52 -0.26 0.96
C TYR A 30 4.40 1.19 0.49
N LEU A 31 5.42 1.72 -0.20
CA LEU A 31 5.45 3.09 -0.70
C LEU A 31 4.37 3.34 -1.76
N ASP A 32 3.97 2.33 -2.52
CA ASP A 32 2.93 2.49 -3.54
C ASP A 32 1.54 2.54 -2.91
N VAL A 33 1.27 1.61 -1.97
CA VAL A 33 0.01 1.55 -1.21
C VAL A 33 -0.22 2.83 -0.40
N VAL A 34 0.82 3.36 0.26
CA VAL A 34 0.66 4.52 1.14
C VAL A 34 0.59 5.87 0.40
N LYS A 35 0.83 5.93 -0.93
CA LYS A 35 0.64 7.17 -1.71
C LYS A 35 -0.77 7.72 -1.54
N ASP A 36 -1.77 6.83 -1.57
CA ASP A 36 -3.16 7.21 -1.43
C ASP A 36 -3.38 7.99 -0.12
N ARG A 37 -3.00 7.45 1.04
CA ARG A 37 -3.14 8.17 2.32
C ARG A 37 -2.22 9.40 2.44
N LEU A 38 -1.00 9.36 1.89
CA LEU A 38 -0.05 10.48 2.01
C LEU A 38 -0.49 11.69 1.18
N TYR A 39 -1.08 11.45 0.01
CA TYR A 39 -1.46 12.50 -0.95
C TYR A 39 -2.91 12.94 -0.76
N VAL A 40 -3.79 12.03 -0.36
CA VAL A 40 -5.23 12.28 -0.27
C VAL A 40 -5.64 12.73 1.13
N SER A 41 -5.09 12.18 2.20
CA SER A 41 -5.52 12.54 3.55
C SER A 41 -4.99 13.90 4.00
N GLU A 42 -5.74 14.55 4.90
CA GLU A 42 -5.33 15.82 5.51
C GLU A 42 -4.00 15.72 6.26
N PRO A 43 -3.21 16.80 6.37
CA PRO A 43 -1.93 16.78 7.07
C PRO A 43 -2.01 16.30 8.54
N THR A 44 -3.14 16.51 9.21
CA THR A 44 -3.35 16.11 10.61
C THR A 44 -4.16 14.82 10.75
N ASN A 45 -4.50 14.14 9.66
CA ASN A 45 -5.23 12.87 9.72
C ASN A 45 -4.38 11.79 10.41
N GLU A 46 -4.98 11.07 11.34
CA GLU A 46 -4.30 10.07 12.17
C GLU A 46 -3.64 8.98 11.34
N SER A 47 -4.34 8.41 10.36
CA SER A 47 -3.81 7.37 9.47
C SER A 47 -2.61 7.87 8.66
N ARG A 48 -2.62 9.13 8.21
CA ARG A 48 -1.49 9.76 7.54
C ARG A 48 -0.30 9.92 8.50
N ARG A 49 -0.54 10.35 9.74
CA ARG A 49 0.51 10.48 10.77
C ARG A 49 1.09 9.13 11.16
N ALA A 50 0.27 8.10 11.33
CA ALA A 50 0.71 6.73 11.59
C ALA A 50 1.65 6.23 10.47
N CYS A 51 1.30 6.47 9.21
CA CYS A 51 2.18 6.15 8.08
C CYS A 51 3.50 6.95 8.11
N GLN A 52 3.45 8.25 8.38
CA GLN A 52 4.66 9.08 8.50
C GLN A 52 5.56 8.61 9.66
N THR A 53 4.98 8.13 10.76
CA THR A 53 5.74 7.51 11.87
C THR A 53 6.48 6.26 11.40
N VAL A 54 5.82 5.36 10.67
CA VAL A 54 6.46 4.17 10.11
C VAL A 54 7.55 4.56 9.10
N LEU A 55 7.29 5.50 8.19
CA LEU A 55 8.29 5.99 7.23
C LEU A 55 9.51 6.61 7.92
N ASN A 56 9.31 7.34 9.01
CA ASN A 56 10.40 7.85 9.83
C ASN A 56 11.23 6.70 10.41
N HIS A 57 10.60 5.69 11.00
CA HIS A 57 11.34 4.53 11.53
C HIS A 57 12.10 3.77 10.44
N LEU A 58 11.49 3.59 9.26
CA LEU A 58 12.14 2.97 8.11
C LEU A 58 13.37 3.76 7.66
N LEU A 59 13.24 5.09 7.51
CA LEU A 59 14.35 5.96 7.10
C LEU A 59 15.47 5.95 8.15
N MET A 60 15.12 6.14 9.42
CA MET A 60 16.08 6.18 10.54
C MET A 60 16.71 4.80 10.82
N GLY A 61 16.06 3.71 10.47
CA GLY A 61 16.63 2.36 10.51
C GLY A 61 17.55 2.07 9.32
N LEU A 62 17.19 2.54 8.13
CA LEU A 62 17.93 2.27 6.89
C LEU A 62 19.23 3.07 6.79
N LEU A 63 19.23 4.36 7.15
CA LEU A 63 20.40 5.23 7.02
C LEU A 63 21.66 4.67 7.72
N PRO A 64 21.61 4.20 8.99
CA PRO A 64 22.76 3.55 9.62
C PRO A 64 23.21 2.25 8.92
N ILE A 65 22.28 1.48 8.33
CA ILE A 65 22.61 0.24 7.63
C ILE A 65 23.40 0.53 6.36
N ILE A 66 23.04 1.58 5.62
CA ILE A 66 23.68 1.92 4.34
C ILE A 66 24.91 2.82 4.49
N ALA A 67 25.06 3.52 5.62
CA ALA A 67 26.18 4.45 5.85
C ALA A 67 27.57 3.81 5.66
N PRO A 68 27.86 2.57 6.12
CA PRO A 68 29.15 1.94 5.88
C PRO A 68 29.40 1.54 4.41
N LEU A 69 28.35 1.37 3.60
CA LEU A 69 28.45 0.97 2.18
C LEU A 69 28.42 2.16 1.23
N THR A 70 27.63 3.19 1.57
CA THR A 70 27.32 4.34 0.73
C THR A 70 27.40 5.64 1.56
N PRO A 71 28.60 5.99 2.07
CA PRO A 71 28.75 7.00 3.11
C PRO A 71 28.24 8.39 2.70
N HIS A 72 28.57 8.84 1.50
CA HIS A 72 28.15 10.15 1.00
C HIS A 72 26.62 10.24 0.83
N MET A 73 25.97 9.18 0.34
CA MET A 73 24.52 9.14 0.15
C MET A 73 23.79 9.14 1.51
N ALA A 74 24.29 8.37 2.47
CA ALA A 74 23.70 8.31 3.81
C ALA A 74 23.83 9.65 4.55
N GLU A 75 25.00 10.30 4.44
CA GLU A 75 25.24 11.61 5.05
C GLU A 75 24.42 12.70 4.38
N ASP A 76 24.33 12.73 3.05
CA ASP A 76 23.50 13.70 2.32
C ASP A 76 22.03 13.58 2.72
N ALA A 77 21.49 12.36 2.76
CA ALA A 77 20.13 12.12 3.23
C ALA A 77 19.92 12.56 4.69
N TRP A 78 20.91 12.34 5.56
CA TRP A 78 20.86 12.74 6.97
C TRP A 78 20.84 14.27 7.15
N GLN A 79 21.69 14.99 6.40
CA GLN A 79 21.75 16.46 6.44
C GLN A 79 20.48 17.12 5.91
N ASN A 80 19.73 16.43 5.05
CA ASN A 80 18.51 16.92 4.42
C ASN A 80 17.21 16.39 5.06
N LEU A 81 17.29 15.81 6.27
CA LEU A 81 16.08 15.40 7.00
C LEU A 81 15.19 16.63 7.28
N PRO A 82 13.86 16.52 7.09
CA PRO A 82 12.94 17.65 7.24
C PRO A 82 12.62 17.99 8.71
N TYR A 83 13.38 17.42 9.65
CA TYR A 83 13.21 17.57 11.09
C TYR A 83 14.57 17.55 11.79
N PRO A 84 14.68 18.18 12.97
CA PRO A 84 15.93 18.19 13.72
C PRO A 84 16.30 16.80 14.24
N VAL A 85 17.59 16.50 14.19
CA VAL A 85 18.19 15.27 14.76
C VAL A 85 19.25 15.64 15.80
N SER A 86 19.47 14.76 16.77
CA SER A 86 20.39 15.00 17.89
C SER A 86 21.87 15.02 17.48
N LYS A 87 22.21 14.36 16.37
CA LYS A 87 23.57 14.25 15.84
C LYS A 87 23.66 14.93 14.49
N LYS A 88 24.73 15.70 14.28
CA LYS A 88 24.94 16.41 13.02
C LYS A 88 25.22 15.48 11.85
N SER A 89 25.87 14.33 12.06
CA SER A 89 26.25 13.39 10.99
C SER A 89 25.73 11.99 11.32
N ILE A 90 25.38 11.21 10.28
CA ILE A 90 24.94 9.83 10.46
C ILE A 90 26.02 8.97 11.13
N PHE A 91 27.30 9.27 10.88
CA PHE A 91 28.44 8.54 11.46
C PHE A 91 28.59 8.75 12.98
N LEU A 92 27.87 9.72 13.55
CA LEU A 92 27.81 9.96 15.00
C LEU A 92 26.55 9.38 15.65
N ASN A 93 25.62 8.83 14.86
CA ASN A 93 24.35 8.28 15.34
C ASN A 93 24.49 6.86 15.90
N GLY A 94 25.32 6.04 15.27
CA GLY A 94 25.41 4.61 15.57
C GLY A 94 24.19 3.81 15.07
N TRP A 95 24.07 2.57 15.54
CA TRP A 95 22.98 1.68 15.17
C TRP A 95 21.66 2.09 15.81
N THR A 96 20.58 2.10 15.02
CA THR A 96 19.22 2.30 15.54
C THR A 96 18.78 1.09 16.36
N HIS A 97 18.13 1.37 17.49
CA HIS A 97 17.47 0.37 18.33
C HIS A 97 16.13 -0.01 17.71
N VAL A 98 15.84 -1.31 17.61
CA VAL A 98 14.55 -1.83 17.18
C VAL A 98 13.82 -2.27 18.43
N ASP A 99 12.60 -1.78 18.63
CA ASP A 99 11.79 -2.15 19.78
C ASP A 99 11.32 -3.60 19.67
N GLU A 100 11.41 -4.36 20.75
CA GLU A 100 10.91 -5.75 20.79
C GLU A 100 9.38 -5.79 20.68
N GLU A 101 8.69 -4.72 21.08
CA GLU A 101 7.25 -4.58 20.96
C GLU A 101 6.76 -4.53 19.50
N TRP A 102 7.65 -4.28 18.52
CA TRP A 102 7.28 -4.28 17.11
C TRP A 102 7.19 -5.67 16.49
N ASN A 103 7.55 -6.71 17.23
CA ASN A 103 7.36 -8.08 16.77
C ASN A 103 5.87 -8.38 16.63
N VAL A 104 5.47 -8.81 15.43
CA VAL A 104 4.10 -9.17 15.12
C VAL A 104 3.84 -10.65 15.41
N SER A 105 2.58 -11.02 15.60
CA SER A 105 2.21 -12.42 15.76
C SER A 105 2.50 -13.21 14.47
N GLN A 106 2.77 -14.50 14.62
CA GLN A 106 2.96 -15.41 13.48
C GLN A 106 1.70 -15.44 12.57
N GLU A 107 0.52 -15.26 13.16
CA GLU A 107 -0.75 -15.16 12.45
C GLU A 107 -0.81 -13.90 11.58
N PHE A 108 -0.43 -12.74 12.11
CA PHE A 108 -0.35 -11.49 11.34
C PHE A 108 0.63 -11.63 10.18
N GLU A 109 1.83 -12.16 10.44
CA GLU A 109 2.84 -12.38 9.40
C GLU A 109 2.34 -13.34 8.32
N SER A 110 1.67 -14.42 8.70
CA SER A 110 1.10 -15.40 7.76
C SER A 110 -0.01 -14.80 6.92
N THR A 111 -0.86 -13.97 7.52
CA THR A 111 -1.96 -13.29 6.82
C THR A 111 -1.42 -12.35 5.75
N TRP A 112 -0.42 -11.54 6.09
CA TRP A 112 0.20 -10.64 5.12
C TRP A 112 0.98 -11.37 4.02
N LYS A 113 1.62 -12.50 4.32
CA LYS A 113 2.21 -13.36 3.27
C LYS A 113 1.16 -13.84 2.28
N SER A 114 -0.01 -14.27 2.76
CA SER A 114 -1.13 -14.67 1.89
C SER A 114 -1.68 -13.49 1.09
N ILE A 115 -1.84 -12.30 1.69
CA ILE A 115 -2.28 -11.08 0.98
C ILE A 115 -1.30 -10.72 -0.14
N LEU A 116 0.01 -10.78 0.11
CA LEU A 116 1.03 -10.48 -0.89
C LEU A 116 1.05 -11.50 -2.02
N ALA A 117 0.90 -12.79 -1.72
CA ALA A 117 0.79 -13.83 -2.75
C ALA A 117 -0.47 -13.66 -3.61
N ILE A 118 -1.62 -13.33 -3.00
CA ILE A 118 -2.85 -13.02 -3.73
C ILE A 118 -2.68 -11.75 -4.56
N ARG A 119 -1.99 -10.73 -4.04
CA ARG A 119 -1.69 -9.48 -4.76
C ARG A 119 -0.87 -9.74 -6.02
N ASP A 120 0.09 -10.65 -5.99
CA ASP A 120 0.87 -10.99 -7.18
C ASP A 120 -0.03 -11.55 -8.28
N GLU A 121 -0.98 -12.42 -7.93
CA GLU A 121 -1.97 -12.95 -8.87
C GLU A 121 -2.92 -11.85 -9.37
N VAL A 122 -3.39 -10.96 -8.49
CA VAL A 122 -4.19 -9.78 -8.87
C VAL A 122 -3.44 -8.91 -9.88
N ASN A 123 -2.17 -8.61 -9.60
CA ASN A 123 -1.33 -7.81 -10.50
C ASN A 123 -1.16 -8.47 -11.86
N GLN A 124 -1.03 -9.80 -11.91
CA GLN A 124 -0.96 -10.53 -13.16
C GLN A 124 -2.25 -10.39 -13.99
N GLN A 125 -3.42 -10.53 -13.36
CA GLN A 125 -4.70 -10.37 -14.07
C GLN A 125 -4.96 -8.92 -14.47
N LEU A 126 -4.59 -7.94 -13.64
CA LEU A 126 -4.65 -6.52 -13.99
C LEU A 126 -3.77 -6.20 -15.20
N GLU A 127 -2.57 -6.80 -15.28
CA GLU A 127 -1.68 -6.57 -16.41
C GLU A 127 -2.22 -7.16 -17.72
N LYS A 128 -2.82 -8.36 -17.67
CA LYS A 128 -3.53 -8.92 -18.83
C LYS A 128 -4.64 -7.97 -19.31
N ALA A 129 -5.45 -7.46 -18.38
CA ALA A 129 -6.51 -6.52 -18.69
C ALA A 129 -6.00 -5.20 -19.30
N ARG A 130 -4.82 -4.72 -18.90
CA ARG A 130 -4.18 -3.53 -19.50
C ARG A 130 -3.66 -3.80 -20.91
N VAL A 131 -2.99 -4.93 -21.13
CA VAL A 131 -2.47 -5.32 -22.45
C VAL A 131 -3.61 -5.42 -23.47
N GLU A 132 -4.75 -5.95 -23.05
CA GLU A 132 -5.97 -6.04 -23.88
C GLU A 132 -6.78 -4.73 -23.94
N LYS A 133 -6.29 -3.65 -23.30
CA LYS A 133 -6.92 -2.33 -23.23
C LYS A 133 -8.31 -2.32 -22.59
N ALA A 134 -8.63 -3.33 -21.79
CA ALA A 134 -9.87 -3.37 -21.02
C ALA A 134 -9.83 -2.35 -19.84
N LEU A 135 -8.65 -2.17 -19.24
CA LEU A 135 -8.38 -1.21 -18.15
C LEU A 135 -7.19 -0.30 -18.48
N GLY A 136 -7.26 0.97 -18.11
CA GLY A 136 -6.13 1.92 -18.19
C GLY A 136 -5.26 1.95 -16.94
N SER A 137 -5.85 1.70 -15.77
CA SER A 137 -5.18 1.74 -14.46
C SER A 137 -5.75 0.69 -13.50
N SER A 138 -5.00 0.30 -12.46
CA SER A 138 -5.53 -0.64 -11.45
C SER A 138 -6.71 -0.07 -10.68
N LEU A 139 -6.76 1.25 -10.52
CA LEU A 139 -7.88 1.94 -9.88
C LEU A 139 -9.19 1.83 -10.69
N GLU A 140 -9.15 1.45 -11.96
CA GLU A 140 -10.37 1.15 -12.72
C GLU A 140 -10.95 -0.24 -12.41
N ALA A 141 -10.31 -1.03 -11.55
CA ALA A 141 -10.70 -2.39 -11.25
C ALA A 141 -11.51 -2.54 -9.94
N ASN A 142 -12.42 -3.51 -9.96
CA ASN A 142 -12.98 -4.18 -8.80
C ASN A 142 -12.41 -5.61 -8.77
N VAL A 143 -11.83 -6.01 -7.63
CA VAL A 143 -11.36 -7.38 -7.42
C VAL A 143 -12.46 -8.21 -6.78
N VAL A 144 -12.78 -9.37 -7.33
CA VAL A 144 -13.65 -10.36 -6.71
C VAL A 144 -12.76 -11.49 -6.21
N LEU A 145 -12.71 -11.69 -4.90
CA LEU A 145 -11.77 -12.62 -4.27
C LEU A 145 -12.51 -13.70 -3.50
N HIS A 146 -12.18 -14.95 -3.82
CA HIS A 146 -12.53 -16.10 -3.02
C HIS A 146 -11.25 -16.72 -2.46
N VAL A 147 -11.28 -17.13 -1.19
CA VAL A 147 -10.24 -17.99 -0.58
C VAL A 147 -10.92 -19.19 0.06
N GLU A 148 -10.36 -20.38 -0.14
CA GLU A 148 -10.91 -21.65 0.37
C GLU A 148 -10.68 -21.81 1.87
N ASP A 149 -9.55 -21.31 2.36
CA ASP A 149 -9.18 -21.36 3.78
C ASP A 149 -10.09 -20.44 4.60
N ALA A 150 -10.88 -21.02 5.50
CA ALA A 150 -11.89 -20.29 6.27
C ALA A 150 -11.30 -19.31 7.28
N ASP A 151 -10.14 -19.62 7.86
CA ASP A 151 -9.47 -18.74 8.83
C ASP A 151 -8.87 -17.53 8.10
N LEU A 152 -8.27 -17.76 6.92
CA LEU A 152 -7.83 -16.65 6.07
C LEU A 152 -9.02 -15.81 5.59
N PHE A 153 -10.11 -16.45 5.14
CA PHE A 153 -11.32 -15.73 4.72
C PHE A 153 -11.79 -14.79 5.83
N LYS A 154 -11.86 -15.31 7.06
CA LYS A 154 -12.28 -14.54 8.22
C LYS A 154 -11.33 -13.38 8.52
N ALA A 155 -10.01 -13.61 8.47
CA ALA A 155 -9.02 -12.56 8.67
C ALA A 155 -9.13 -11.44 7.60
N LEU A 156 -9.39 -11.80 6.34
CA LEU A 156 -9.61 -10.84 5.25
C LEU A 156 -10.92 -10.05 5.44
N GLU A 157 -11.99 -10.68 5.91
CA GLU A 157 -13.23 -10.00 6.28
C GLU A 157 -13.01 -9.00 7.42
N ASP A 158 -12.28 -9.39 8.46
CA ASP A 158 -12.02 -8.54 9.62
C ASP A 158 -11.18 -7.31 9.23
N LEU A 159 -10.19 -7.48 8.33
CA LEU A 159 -9.46 -6.35 7.74
C LEU A 159 -10.37 -5.42 6.91
N GLN A 160 -11.28 -5.99 6.13
CA GLN A 160 -12.22 -5.20 5.33
C GLN A 160 -13.26 -4.46 6.19
N ALA A 161 -13.63 -5.02 7.35
CA ALA A 161 -14.56 -4.45 8.31
C ALA A 161 -13.91 -3.42 9.26
N SER A 162 -12.58 -3.33 9.29
CA SER A 162 -11.83 -2.37 10.11
C SER A 162 -12.30 -0.93 9.85
N ASP A 163 -12.58 -0.21 10.93
CA ASP A 163 -13.09 1.17 10.89
C ASP A 163 -11.97 2.22 10.75
N ASN A 164 -10.70 1.79 10.75
CA ASN A 164 -9.55 2.69 10.60
C ASN A 164 -9.41 3.27 9.18
N GLY A 165 -10.22 2.78 8.23
CA GLY A 165 -10.32 3.28 6.86
C GLY A 165 -9.09 3.01 5.99
N GLN A 166 -8.17 2.12 6.41
CA GLN A 166 -6.91 1.82 5.72
C GLN A 166 -6.63 0.33 5.55
N ASP A 167 -7.18 -0.53 6.40
CA ASP A 167 -6.95 -1.98 6.33
C ASP A 167 -7.75 -2.65 5.20
N ALA A 168 -8.72 -1.93 4.63
CA ALA A 168 -9.51 -2.42 3.51
C ALA A 168 -8.61 -2.91 2.37
N LEU A 169 -8.87 -4.15 1.93
CA LEU A 169 -8.04 -4.88 0.95
C LEU A 169 -7.80 -4.13 -0.36
N ARG A 170 -8.71 -3.24 -0.75
CA ARG A 170 -8.55 -2.39 -1.94
C ARG A 170 -7.26 -1.58 -1.92
N TYR A 171 -6.79 -1.18 -0.74
CA TYR A 171 -5.53 -0.46 -0.60
C TYR A 171 -4.33 -1.38 -0.82
N ALA A 172 -4.36 -2.60 -0.29
CA ALA A 172 -3.31 -3.59 -0.53
C ALA A 172 -3.18 -3.96 -2.02
N PHE A 173 -4.31 -4.07 -2.72
CA PHE A 173 -4.35 -4.39 -4.15
C PHE A 173 -4.29 -3.17 -5.07
N ILE A 174 -4.35 -1.95 -4.53
CA ILE A 174 -4.34 -0.69 -5.29
C ILE A 174 -5.43 -0.67 -6.36
N THR A 175 -6.64 -1.06 -5.96
CA THR A 175 -7.86 -1.06 -6.77
C THR A 175 -8.91 -0.18 -6.12
N SER A 176 -10.00 0.15 -6.84
CA SER A 176 -11.06 0.98 -6.25
C SER A 176 -11.95 0.21 -5.29
N ASP A 177 -12.07 -1.10 -5.52
CA ASP A 177 -12.91 -1.95 -4.72
C ASP A 177 -12.43 -3.41 -4.70
N VAL A 178 -12.82 -4.13 -3.64
CA VAL A 178 -12.56 -5.56 -3.44
C VAL A 178 -13.79 -6.19 -2.78
N LYS A 179 -14.33 -7.22 -3.42
CA LYS A 179 -15.46 -8.00 -2.92
C LYS A 179 -15.00 -9.41 -2.55
N LEU A 180 -15.11 -9.75 -1.27
CA LEU A 180 -14.96 -11.14 -0.82
C LEU A 180 -16.21 -11.94 -1.15
N VAL A 181 -16.03 -13.16 -1.66
CA VAL A 181 -17.14 -14.05 -2.05
C VAL A 181 -16.94 -15.47 -1.51
N ASN A 182 -18.03 -16.09 -1.06
CA ASN A 182 -18.01 -17.44 -0.49
C ASN A 182 -17.91 -18.54 -1.56
N ASP A 183 -18.34 -18.27 -2.79
CA ASP A 183 -18.30 -19.25 -3.89
C ASP A 183 -17.23 -18.86 -4.92
N PRO A 184 -16.25 -19.74 -5.21
CA PRO A 184 -15.25 -19.48 -6.25
C PRO A 184 -15.87 -19.25 -7.63
N SER A 185 -17.06 -19.78 -7.93
CA SER A 185 -17.75 -19.58 -9.21
C SER A 185 -17.97 -18.09 -9.50
N THR A 186 -18.31 -17.30 -8.48
CA THR A 186 -18.55 -15.86 -8.62
C THR A 186 -17.29 -15.10 -9.02
N ALA A 187 -16.12 -15.49 -8.51
CA ALA A 187 -14.85 -14.90 -8.92
C ALA A 187 -14.43 -15.36 -10.34
N LYS A 188 -14.77 -16.60 -10.73
CA LYS A 188 -14.47 -17.16 -12.07
C LYS A 188 -15.26 -16.49 -13.19
N GLU A 189 -16.46 -15.99 -12.90
CA GLU A 189 -17.33 -15.28 -13.86
C GLU A 189 -16.84 -13.85 -14.19
N ALA A 190 -15.84 -13.34 -13.49
CA ALA A 190 -15.25 -12.03 -13.79
C ALA A 190 -14.58 -12.00 -15.17
N LEU A 191 -14.42 -10.79 -15.73
CA LEU A 191 -13.85 -10.57 -17.07
C LEU A 191 -12.47 -11.21 -17.24
N TYR A 192 -11.66 -11.14 -16.19
CA TYR A 192 -10.40 -11.87 -16.07
C TYR A 192 -10.43 -12.64 -14.77
N SER A 193 -10.01 -13.90 -14.80
CA SER A 193 -9.95 -14.70 -13.61
C SER A 193 -8.81 -15.70 -13.63
N SER A 194 -8.38 -16.09 -12.44
CA SER A 194 -7.40 -17.14 -12.23
C SER A 194 -7.60 -17.77 -10.87
N THR A 195 -7.13 -19.01 -10.75
CA THR A 195 -7.07 -19.73 -9.48
C THR A 195 -5.62 -20.01 -9.16
N GLY A 196 -5.19 -19.57 -7.97
CA GLY A 196 -3.90 -19.88 -7.39
C GLY A 196 -4.05 -20.80 -6.18
N SER A 197 -2.92 -21.10 -5.54
CA SER A 197 -2.87 -21.89 -4.31
C SER A 197 -1.91 -21.26 -3.31
N LEU A 198 -2.26 -21.34 -2.03
CA LEU A 198 -1.41 -20.94 -0.93
C LEU A 198 -0.76 -22.16 -0.28
N GLU A 199 0.50 -21.97 0.10
CA GLU A 199 1.27 -22.92 0.91
C GLU A 199 1.70 -22.23 2.21
N GLY A 200 1.77 -22.99 3.32
CA GLY A 200 2.22 -22.48 4.62
C GLY A 200 1.18 -22.64 5.72
N THR A 201 0.96 -21.58 6.50
CA THR A 201 -0.01 -21.55 7.61
C THR A 201 -1.44 -21.68 7.09
N PHE A 202 -1.82 -20.79 6.17
CA PHE A 202 -3.07 -20.88 5.40
C PHE A 202 -2.83 -21.72 4.15
N LYS A 203 -3.75 -22.63 3.85
CA LYS A 203 -3.60 -23.61 2.77
C LYS A 203 -4.87 -23.74 1.96
N GLY A 204 -4.70 -24.01 0.67
CA GLY A 204 -5.81 -24.25 -0.24
C GLY A 204 -5.79 -23.31 -1.42
N SER A 205 -6.85 -23.41 -2.23
CA SER A 205 -7.00 -22.59 -3.42
C SER A 205 -7.55 -21.21 -3.08
N PHE A 206 -7.22 -20.24 -3.94
CA PHE A 206 -7.89 -18.96 -3.97
C PHE A 206 -8.20 -18.61 -5.42
N THR A 207 -9.30 -17.88 -5.64
CA THR A 207 -9.69 -17.42 -6.98
C THR A 207 -9.77 -15.92 -6.99
N VAL A 208 -9.06 -15.31 -7.93
CA VAL A 208 -9.08 -13.88 -8.21
C VAL A 208 -9.91 -13.65 -9.47
N GLY A 209 -10.87 -12.73 -9.39
CA GLY A 209 -11.60 -12.17 -10.52
C GLY A 209 -11.37 -10.67 -10.61
N ILE A 210 -11.29 -10.14 -11.83
CA ILE A 210 -11.15 -8.70 -12.11
C ILE A 210 -12.30 -8.24 -12.98
N ASN A 211 -13.03 -7.24 -12.50
CA ASN A 211 -14.07 -6.52 -13.21
C ASN A 211 -13.73 -5.03 -13.28
N LYS A 212 -14.48 -4.26 -14.07
CA LYS A 212 -14.45 -2.80 -13.98
C LYS A 212 -15.10 -2.34 -12.68
N ALA A 213 -14.49 -1.36 -12.01
CA ALA A 213 -15.06 -0.70 -10.86
C ALA A 213 -16.34 0.05 -11.26
N GLU A 214 -17.32 0.08 -10.37
CA GLU A 214 -18.57 0.79 -10.57
C GLU A 214 -18.43 2.30 -10.32
N GLY A 215 -19.38 3.07 -10.86
CA GLY A 215 -19.44 4.50 -10.67
C GLY A 215 -18.47 5.27 -11.56
N SER A 216 -17.99 6.42 -11.08
CA SER A 216 -17.15 7.34 -11.85
C SER A 216 -15.83 7.62 -11.14
N LYS A 217 -14.82 7.98 -11.93
CA LYS A 217 -13.48 8.34 -11.44
C LYS A 217 -13.54 9.65 -10.63
N CYS A 218 -13.02 9.62 -9.41
CA CYS A 218 -12.76 10.82 -8.62
C CYS A 218 -11.57 11.60 -9.20
N ALA A 219 -11.74 12.88 -9.52
CA ALA A 219 -10.68 13.72 -10.08
C ALA A 219 -9.48 13.90 -9.14
N ARG A 220 -9.67 13.71 -7.82
CA ARG A 220 -8.63 13.92 -6.81
C ARG A 220 -7.83 12.67 -6.47
N CYS A 221 -8.49 11.58 -6.08
CA CYS A 221 -7.79 10.35 -5.67
C CYS A 221 -7.80 9.26 -6.73
N TRP A 222 -8.43 9.50 -7.88
CA TRP A 222 -8.51 8.60 -9.04
C TRP A 222 -9.19 7.25 -8.79
N ASN A 223 -9.69 7.00 -7.58
CA ASN A 223 -10.54 5.87 -7.30
C ASN A 223 -11.93 6.09 -7.92
N TYR A 224 -12.58 5.00 -8.28
CA TYR A 224 -13.94 4.93 -8.78
C TYR A 224 -14.89 4.77 -7.60
N SER A 225 -15.95 5.56 -7.60
CA SER A 225 -16.99 5.48 -6.58
C SER A 225 -18.34 5.81 -7.23
N THR A 226 -19.38 5.11 -6.78
CA THR A 226 -20.78 5.39 -7.16
C THR A 226 -21.30 6.70 -6.56
N GLN A 227 -20.56 7.29 -5.62
CA GLN A 227 -20.92 8.56 -4.98
C GLN A 227 -20.32 9.79 -5.68
N VAL A 228 -19.44 9.60 -6.67
CA VAL A 228 -18.98 10.70 -7.53
C VAL A 228 -20.19 11.24 -8.31
N GLY A 229 -20.37 12.56 -8.30
CA GLY A 229 -21.51 13.25 -8.90
C GLY A 229 -22.62 13.63 -7.93
N MET A 230 -22.56 13.20 -6.67
CA MET A 230 -23.60 13.50 -5.67
C MET A 230 -23.49 14.88 -5.02
N ASP A 231 -22.31 15.49 -5.02
CA ASP A 231 -22.11 16.84 -4.50
C ASP A 231 -22.30 17.90 -5.60
N GLN A 232 -23.10 18.94 -5.33
CA GLN A 232 -23.40 19.98 -6.32
C GLN A 232 -22.22 20.92 -6.61
N GLU A 233 -21.38 21.19 -5.60
CA GLU A 233 -20.25 22.09 -5.74
C GLU A 233 -19.05 21.34 -6.32
N HIS A 234 -18.82 20.09 -5.91
CA HIS A 234 -17.68 19.27 -6.29
C HIS A 234 -18.12 17.95 -6.95
N ALA A 235 -18.82 18.03 -8.08
CA ALA A 235 -19.39 16.87 -8.76
C ALA A 235 -18.38 15.79 -9.18
N GLU A 236 -17.11 16.13 -9.41
CA GLU A 236 -16.07 15.16 -9.80
C GLU A 236 -15.34 14.50 -8.60
N ILE A 237 -15.80 14.76 -7.37
CA ILE A 237 -15.10 14.36 -6.14
C ILE A 237 -15.90 13.28 -5.40
N CYS A 238 -15.21 12.23 -4.96
CA CYS A 238 -15.84 11.16 -4.17
C CYS A 238 -16.06 11.55 -2.70
N GLU A 239 -16.87 10.75 -2.02
CA GLU A 239 -17.27 10.90 -0.61
C GLU A 239 -16.10 11.00 0.36
N ARG A 240 -14.98 10.33 0.06
CA ARG A 240 -13.76 10.36 0.87
C ARG A 240 -12.97 11.65 0.70
N CYS A 241 -12.92 12.19 -0.52
CA CYS A 241 -12.13 13.37 -0.84
C CYS A 241 -12.86 14.67 -0.49
N LEU A 242 -14.19 14.65 -0.47
CA LEU A 242 -15.01 15.83 -0.27
C LEU A 242 -14.78 16.52 1.08
N PRO A 243 -14.71 15.82 2.24
CA PRO A 243 -14.39 16.47 3.53
C PRO A 243 -13.03 17.16 3.52
N VAL A 244 -12.03 16.53 2.89
CA VAL A 244 -10.66 17.07 2.80
C VAL A 244 -10.63 18.36 1.99
N ILE A 245 -11.30 18.37 0.83
CA ILE A 245 -11.41 19.55 -0.03
C ILE A 245 -12.10 20.68 0.71
N ARG A 246 -13.26 20.42 1.31
CA ARG A 246 -14.01 21.43 2.07
C ARG A 246 -13.18 22.03 3.20
N LYS A 247 -12.45 21.22 3.97
CA LYS A 247 -11.61 21.71 5.07
C LYS A 247 -10.41 22.52 4.58
N SER A 248 -9.83 22.16 3.42
CA SER A 248 -8.75 22.96 2.81
C SER A 248 -9.20 24.31 2.28
N GLY A 249 -10.52 24.56 2.17
CA GLY A 249 -11.07 25.78 1.60
C GLY A 249 -10.84 25.91 0.09
N PHE A 250 -10.48 24.81 -0.58
CA PHE A 250 -10.30 24.81 -2.04
C PHE A 250 -11.64 25.10 -2.73
N LYS A 251 -11.65 26.11 -3.59
CA LYS A 251 -12.79 26.46 -4.43
C LYS A 251 -12.44 26.18 -5.88
N ILE A 252 -13.39 25.61 -6.62
CA ILE A 252 -13.22 25.41 -8.06
C ILE A 252 -13.05 26.78 -8.70
N PRO A 253 -11.95 27.02 -9.45
CA PRO A 253 -11.80 28.26 -10.19
C PRO A 253 -12.99 28.41 -11.15
N THR A 254 -13.73 29.51 -11.05
CA THR A 254 -14.71 29.87 -12.07
C THR A 254 -13.95 30.14 -13.36
N LEU A 255 -14.00 29.20 -14.30
CA LEU A 255 -13.56 29.46 -15.67
C LEU A 255 -14.47 30.57 -16.21
N SER A 256 -13.94 31.80 -16.24
CA SER A 256 -14.55 32.88 -17.01
C SER A 256 -14.62 32.37 -18.44
N THR A 257 -15.81 32.02 -18.92
CA THR A 257 -16.06 31.86 -20.34
C THR A 257 -15.80 33.23 -20.96
N ALA A 258 -14.58 33.42 -21.47
CA ALA A 258 -14.28 34.52 -22.37
C ALA A 258 -15.24 34.38 -23.55
N ALA A 259 -16.14 35.35 -23.67
CA ALA A 259 -17.08 35.50 -24.77
C ALA A 259 -16.36 35.74 -26.10
#